data_AF-A0A7T5RAE2-F1
#
_entry.id   AF-A0A7T5RAE2-F1
#
_cell.length_a   1.000
_cell.length_b   1.000
_cell.length_c   1.000
_cell.angle_alpha   90.00
_cell.angle_beta   90.00
_cell.angle_gamma   90.00
#
_symmetry.space_group_name_H-M   'P 1'
#
loop_
_entity.id
_entity.type
_entity.pdbx_description
1 polymer ?
#
loop_
_entity_poly.entity_id
_entity_poly.type
_entity_poly.pdbx_seq_one_letter_code
_entity_poly.pdbx_strand_id
1 'polypeptide(L)'
;MQEISTVTVNNFFTTINITFFIAGGTLGVFLTLITKFGSKFIDEYFNKREAVQKKKREFAKEVIAICTEGSTVGYNAMPGSQRHIHYIASQVEGLDKSIADDIRRYLGLWVLCAIRQTPGPYENKNPSKDDIEYCASLQRQAAVLDDSILERIRKWG
;
A
#
# COMPACT_ATOMS: atom_id res chain seq x y z
N MET A 1 20.30 -7.43 -80.90
CA MET A 1 20.54 -7.89 -79.52
C MET A 1 20.24 -6.75 -78.54
N GLN A 2 18.96 -6.45 -78.28
CA GLN A 2 18.58 -5.35 -77.37
C GLN A 2 17.43 -5.69 -76.39
N GLU A 3 16.87 -6.90 -76.42
CA GLU A 3 15.74 -7.28 -75.56
C GLU A 3 16.14 -7.97 -74.24
N ILE A 4 17.36 -8.51 -74.13
CA ILE A 4 17.78 -9.27 -72.94
C ILE A 4 18.09 -8.34 -71.74
N SER A 5 18.50 -7.09 -72.00
CA SER A 5 18.85 -6.13 -70.96
C SER A 5 17.63 -5.54 -70.25
N THR A 6 16.52 -5.28 -70.94
CA THR A 6 15.32 -4.66 -70.35
C THR A 6 14.53 -5.61 -69.44
N VAL A 7 14.43 -6.89 -69.79
CA VAL A 7 13.74 -7.91 -68.98
C VAL A 7 14.46 -8.17 -67.65
N THR A 8 15.79 -8.21 -67.68
CA THR A 8 16.62 -8.47 -66.49
C THR A 8 16.57 -7.31 -65.49
N VAL A 9 16.56 -6.07 -65.99
CA VAL A 9 16.46 -4.86 -65.17
C VAL A 9 15.08 -4.74 -64.52
N ASN A 10 13.99 -5.04 -65.25
CA ASN A 10 12.64 -5.05 -64.69
C ASN A 10 12.45 -6.11 -63.59
N ASN A 11 12.99 -7.32 -63.76
CA ASN A 11 12.92 -8.35 -62.72
C ASN A 11 13.75 -7.98 -61.47
N PHE A 12 14.87 -7.29 -61.62
CA PHE A 12 15.71 -6.86 -60.50
C PHE A 12 15.03 -5.76 -59.66
N PHE A 13 14.48 -4.72 -60.30
CA PHE A 13 13.75 -3.66 -59.59
C PHE A 13 12.46 -4.17 -58.92
N THR A 14 11.77 -5.12 -59.56
CA THR A 14 10.56 -5.73 -58.97
C THR A 14 10.92 -6.57 -57.74
N THR A 15 12.01 -7.32 -57.79
CA THR A 15 12.48 -8.13 -56.65
C THR A 15 12.93 -7.25 -55.49
N ILE A 16 13.65 -6.17 -55.75
CA ILE A 16 14.07 -5.21 -54.71
C ILE A 16 12.85 -4.55 -54.05
N ASN A 17 11.87 -4.09 -54.83
CA ASN A 17 10.66 -3.46 -54.29
C ASN A 17 9.84 -4.43 -53.43
N ILE A 18 9.68 -5.69 -53.85
CA ILE A 18 8.97 -6.71 -53.05
C ILE A 18 9.71 -6.99 -51.75
N THR A 19 11.04 -7.08 -51.79
CA THR A 19 11.85 -7.37 -50.59
C THR A 19 11.79 -6.20 -49.60
N PHE A 20 11.83 -4.95 -50.08
CA PHE A 20 11.64 -3.76 -49.25
C PHE A 20 10.23 -3.66 -48.66
N PHE A 21 9.18 -4.04 -49.41
CA PHE A 21 7.81 -4.09 -48.91
C PHE A 21 7.61 -5.15 -47.82
N ILE A 22 8.20 -6.34 -48.01
CA ILE A 22 8.13 -7.43 -47.02
C ILE A 22 8.95 -7.08 -45.77
N ALA A 23 10.14 -6.50 -45.93
CA ALA A 23 10.97 -6.04 -44.81
C ALA A 23 10.32 -4.88 -44.05
N GLY A 24 9.73 -3.91 -44.75
CA GLY A 24 9.02 -2.78 -44.13
C GLY A 24 7.72 -3.22 -43.44
N GLY A 25 6.98 -4.15 -44.05
CA GLY A 25 5.75 -4.72 -43.48
C GLY A 25 6.01 -5.57 -42.24
N THR A 26 7.06 -6.39 -42.23
CA THR A 26 7.44 -7.20 -41.07
C THR A 26 7.98 -6.34 -39.92
N LEU A 27 8.79 -5.32 -40.20
CA LEU A 27 9.25 -4.37 -39.17
C LEU A 27 8.07 -3.60 -38.56
N GLY A 28 7.12 -3.14 -39.38
CA GLY A 28 5.92 -2.43 -38.94
C GLY A 28 5.04 -3.28 -38.04
N VAL A 29 4.78 -4.54 -38.42
CA VAL A 29 4.02 -5.50 -37.60
C VAL A 29 4.74 -5.77 -36.28
N PHE A 30 6.06 -5.96 -36.31
CA PHE A 30 6.88 -6.20 -35.11
C PHE A 30 6.85 -5.00 -34.16
N LEU A 31 7.00 -3.78 -34.67
CA LEU A 31 6.87 -2.54 -33.89
C LEU A 31 5.48 -2.37 -33.27
N THR A 32 4.41 -2.66 -34.01
CA THR A 32 3.04 -2.64 -33.46
C THR A 32 2.78 -3.71 -32.41
N LEU A 33 3.41 -4.88 -32.51
CA LEU A 33 3.34 -5.94 -31.50
C LEU A 33 4.07 -5.53 -30.22
N ILE A 34 5.29 -4.99 -30.32
CA ILE A 34 6.05 -4.50 -29.16
C ILE A 34 5.31 -3.37 -28.46
N THR A 35 4.76 -2.41 -29.20
CA THR A 35 4.00 -1.30 -28.62
C THR A 35 2.68 -1.74 -28.00
N LYS A 36 1.95 -2.70 -28.59
CA LYS A 36 0.73 -3.27 -27.99
C LYS A 36 0.99 -4.11 -26.74
N PHE A 37 2.09 -4.86 -26.70
CA PHE A 37 2.49 -5.60 -25.50
C PHE A 37 3.06 -4.66 -24.43
N GLY A 38 3.93 -3.73 -24.81
CA GLY A 38 4.53 -2.74 -23.92
C GLY A 38 3.48 -1.83 -23.27
N SER A 39 2.51 -1.33 -24.04
CA SER A 39 1.40 -0.54 -23.48
C SER A 39 0.57 -1.32 -22.48
N LYS A 40 0.21 -2.59 -22.76
CA LYS A 40 -0.52 -3.43 -21.80
C LYS A 40 0.25 -3.65 -20.50
N PHE A 41 1.56 -3.91 -20.57
CA PHE A 41 2.39 -4.08 -19.36
C PHE A 41 2.51 -2.78 -18.56
N ILE A 42 2.66 -1.65 -19.26
CA ILE A 42 2.75 -0.33 -18.65
C ILE A 42 1.42 0.04 -17.97
N ASP A 43 0.29 -0.13 -18.67
CA ASP A 43 -1.04 0.11 -18.12
C ASP A 43 -1.33 -0.80 -16.92
N GLU A 44 -0.98 -2.09 -17.00
CA GLU A 44 -1.17 -3.02 -15.89
C GLU A 44 -0.29 -2.65 -14.68
N TYR A 45 0.92 -2.16 -14.91
CA TYR A 45 1.81 -1.67 -13.85
C TYR A 45 1.25 -0.41 -13.17
N PHE A 46 0.81 0.58 -13.94
CA PHE A 46 0.23 1.81 -13.41
C PHE A 46 -1.10 1.54 -12.70
N ASN A 47 -1.97 0.71 -13.26
CA ASN A 47 -3.24 0.30 -12.63
C ASN A 47 -2.99 -0.43 -11.30
N LYS A 48 -1.99 -1.32 -11.23
CA LYS A 48 -1.62 -1.99 -9.97
C LYS A 48 -1.11 -1.00 -8.92
N ARG A 49 -0.27 -0.03 -9.33
CA ARG A 49 0.20 1.02 -8.43
C ARG A 49 -0.92 1.89 -7.90
N GLU A 50 -1.83 2.32 -8.76
CA GLU A 50 -2.98 3.14 -8.39
C GLU A 50 -3.90 2.40 -7.42
N ALA A 51 -4.18 1.11 -7.67
CA ALA A 51 -4.97 0.28 -6.77
C ALA A 51 -4.33 0.13 -5.38
N VAL A 52 -3.01 -0.06 -5.31
CA VAL A 52 -2.28 -0.14 -4.03
C VAL A 52 -2.32 1.21 -3.31
N GLN A 53 -2.15 2.32 -4.01
CA GLN A 53 -2.19 3.64 -3.42
C GLN A 53 -3.58 4.00 -2.91
N LYS A 54 -4.63 3.61 -3.63
CA LYS A 54 -6.02 3.73 -3.17
C LYS A 54 -6.26 2.95 -1.88
N LYS A 55 -5.82 1.69 -1.82
CA LYS A 55 -5.91 0.88 -0.59
C LYS A 55 -5.14 1.50 0.58
N LYS A 56 -3.93 2.01 0.34
CA LYS A 56 -3.14 2.71 1.35
C LYS A 56 -3.89 3.91 1.92
N ARG A 57 -4.56 4.71 1.08
CA ARG A 57 -5.39 5.84 1.52
C ARG A 57 -6.63 5.42 2.31
N GLU A 58 -7.27 4.33 1.92
CA GLU A 58 -8.42 3.78 2.65
C GLU A 58 -7.99 3.32 4.06
N PHE A 59 -6.93 2.53 4.17
CA PHE A 59 -6.42 2.09 5.47
C PHE A 59 -5.80 3.23 6.28
N ALA A 60 -5.22 4.24 5.64
CA ALA A 60 -4.73 5.42 6.34
C ALA A 60 -5.85 6.12 7.12
N LYS A 61 -7.04 6.26 6.53
CA LYS A 61 -8.20 6.85 7.21
C LYS A 61 -8.64 6.03 8.42
N GLU A 62 -8.69 4.70 8.26
CA GLU A 62 -9.06 3.79 9.34
C GLU A 62 -8.07 3.85 10.50
N VAL A 63 -6.77 3.81 10.21
CA VAL A 63 -5.76 3.86 11.27
C VAL A 63 -5.75 5.23 11.95
N ILE A 64 -5.93 6.33 11.20
CA ILE A 64 -6.09 7.67 11.80
C ILE A 64 -7.31 7.70 12.73
N ALA A 65 -8.43 7.08 12.34
CA ALA A 65 -9.61 7.01 13.19
C ALA A 65 -9.34 6.22 14.49
N ILE A 66 -8.65 5.08 14.41
CA ILE A 66 -8.24 4.27 15.57
C ILE A 66 -7.34 5.07 16.51
N CYS A 67 -6.32 5.73 15.96
CA CYS A 67 -5.39 6.60 16.68
C CYS A 67 -6.12 7.77 17.38
N THR A 68 -7.06 8.39 16.67
CA THR A 68 -7.88 9.49 17.19
C THR A 68 -8.78 9.00 18.33
N GLU A 69 -9.39 7.83 18.21
CA GLU A 69 -10.22 7.24 19.25
C GLU A 69 -9.43 7.08 20.56
N GLY A 70 -8.25 6.44 20.49
CA GLY A 70 -7.41 6.19 21.67
C GLY A 70 -6.90 7.47 22.32
N SER A 71 -6.43 8.43 21.53
CA SER A 71 -5.95 9.72 22.04
C SER A 71 -7.07 10.56 22.66
N THR A 72 -8.29 10.54 22.09
CA THR A 72 -9.45 11.29 22.62
C THR A 72 -9.86 10.81 24.01
N VAL A 73 -9.76 9.51 24.28
CA VAL A 73 -10.07 8.92 25.60
C VAL A 73 -8.85 8.82 26.52
N GLY A 74 -7.70 9.34 26.10
CA GLY A 74 -6.44 9.25 26.83
C GLY A 74 -6.02 7.81 27.14
N TYR A 75 -6.48 6.84 26.34
CA TYR A 75 -6.28 5.40 26.53
C TYR A 75 -6.91 4.81 27.81
N ASN A 76 -7.78 5.55 28.49
CA ASN A 76 -8.38 5.13 29.78
C ASN A 76 -9.57 4.19 29.62
N ALA A 77 -10.22 4.22 28.46
CA ALA A 77 -11.38 3.41 28.12
C ALA A 77 -11.00 2.31 27.13
N MET A 78 -11.73 1.19 27.15
CA MET A 78 -11.52 0.14 26.16
C MET A 78 -11.78 0.65 24.74
N PRO A 79 -11.00 0.20 23.74
CA PRO A 79 -11.29 0.47 22.34
C PRO A 79 -12.66 -0.10 21.95
N GLY A 80 -13.40 0.60 21.10
CA GLY A 80 -14.74 0.21 20.67
C GLY A 80 -14.80 -1.17 20.03
N SER A 81 -13.73 -1.59 19.32
CA SER A 81 -13.60 -2.97 18.85
C SER A 81 -12.14 -3.40 18.65
N GLN A 82 -11.62 -4.19 19.59
CA GLN A 82 -10.28 -4.81 19.46
C GLN A 82 -10.18 -5.70 18.22
N ARG A 83 -11.26 -6.42 17.88
CA ARG A 83 -11.31 -7.30 16.69
C ARG A 83 -11.15 -6.51 15.40
N HIS A 84 -11.78 -5.34 15.32
CA HIS A 84 -11.65 -4.47 14.16
C HIS A 84 -10.21 -3.95 14.02
N ILE A 85 -9.59 -3.49 15.11
CA ILE A 85 -8.20 -3.00 15.09
C ILE A 85 -7.23 -4.12 14.66
N HIS A 86 -7.40 -5.34 15.16
CA HIS A 86 -6.62 -6.49 14.71
C HIS A 86 -6.82 -6.81 13.23
N TYR A 87 -8.06 -6.73 12.74
CA TYR A 87 -8.35 -6.91 11.32
C TYR A 87 -7.63 -5.86 10.46
N ILE A 88 -7.69 -4.58 10.85
CA ILE A 88 -6.97 -3.51 10.15
C ILE A 88 -5.46 -3.74 10.16
N ALA A 89 -4.88 -4.12 11.30
CA ALA A 89 -3.46 -4.45 11.39
C ALA A 89 -3.06 -5.57 10.40
N SER A 90 -3.87 -6.64 10.30
CA SER A 90 -3.63 -7.72 9.34
C SER A 90 -3.77 -7.28 7.88
N GLN A 91 -4.67 -6.35 7.55
CA GLN A 91 -4.77 -5.81 6.19
C GLN A 91 -3.56 -4.91 5.87
N VAL A 92 -3.13 -4.10 6.83
CA VAL A 92 -1.96 -3.22 6.74
C VAL A 92 -0.67 -4.02 6.60
N GLU A 93 -0.57 -5.21 7.21
CA GLU A 93 0.62 -6.05 7.14
C GLU A 93 1.03 -6.41 5.71
N GLY A 94 0.05 -6.60 4.81
CA GLY A 94 0.30 -6.83 3.38
C GLY A 94 0.85 -5.62 2.63
N LEU A 95 0.83 -4.43 3.24
CA LEU A 95 1.32 -3.16 2.68
C LEU A 95 2.60 -2.70 3.36
N ASP A 96 2.64 -2.75 4.69
CA ASP A 96 3.76 -2.39 5.53
C ASP A 96 3.66 -3.13 6.87
N LYS A 97 4.52 -4.14 7.02
CA LYS A 97 4.59 -4.96 8.22
C LYS A 97 4.97 -4.15 9.46
N SER A 98 5.83 -3.14 9.33
CA SER A 98 6.28 -2.36 10.48
C SER A 98 5.13 -1.56 11.10
N ILE A 99 4.30 -0.94 10.25
CA ILE A 99 3.11 -0.22 10.75
C ILE A 99 2.10 -1.19 11.37
N ALA A 100 1.90 -2.38 10.78
CA ALA A 100 1.01 -3.38 11.34
C ALA A 100 1.44 -3.85 12.75
N ASP A 101 2.73 -4.08 12.94
CA ASP A 101 3.28 -4.48 14.23
C ASP A 101 3.13 -3.38 15.28
N ASP A 102 3.33 -2.12 14.87
CA ASP A 102 3.13 -0.97 15.75
C ASP A 102 1.66 -0.75 16.12
N ILE A 103 0.71 -0.96 15.19
CA ILE A 103 -0.74 -0.92 15.50
C ILE A 103 -1.11 -1.98 16.55
N ARG A 104 -0.56 -3.20 16.43
CA ARG A 104 -0.81 -4.28 17.41
C ARG A 104 -0.22 -3.93 18.77
N ARG A 105 0.99 -3.38 18.79
CA ARG A 105 1.65 -2.92 20.02
C ARG A 105 0.88 -1.78 20.68
N TYR A 106 0.44 -0.81 19.88
CA TYR A 106 -0.41 0.31 20.30
C TYR A 106 -1.71 -0.20 20.95
N LEU A 107 -2.40 -1.14 20.29
CA LEU A 107 -3.61 -1.76 20.85
C LEU A 107 -3.32 -2.45 22.20
N GLY A 108 -2.22 -3.19 22.30
CA GLY A 108 -1.82 -3.85 23.55
C GLY A 108 -1.61 -2.86 24.70
N LEU A 109 -0.91 -1.75 24.44
CA LEU A 109 -0.69 -0.70 25.44
C LEU A 109 -2.00 -0.01 25.85
N TRP A 110 -2.85 0.29 24.88
CA TRP A 110 -4.15 0.89 25.14
C TRP A 110 -5.02 -0.03 26.00
N VAL A 111 -5.18 -1.31 25.62
CA VAL A 111 -5.96 -2.28 26.39
C VAL A 111 -5.41 -2.46 27.80
N LEU A 112 -4.08 -2.55 27.96
CA LEU A 112 -3.46 -2.65 29.27
C LEU A 112 -3.73 -1.43 30.16
N CYS A 113 -3.67 -0.23 29.57
CA CYS A 113 -4.00 1.01 30.27
C CYS A 113 -5.47 1.03 30.68
N ALA A 114 -6.37 0.71 29.75
CA ALA A 114 -7.81 0.68 29.98
C ALA A 114 -8.18 -0.34 31.07
N ILE A 115 -7.69 -1.57 31.04
CA ILE A 115 -7.99 -2.59 32.08
C ILE A 115 -7.68 -2.09 33.49
N ARG A 116 -6.63 -1.28 33.65
CA ARG A 116 -6.19 -0.78 34.95
C ARG A 116 -6.96 0.45 35.43
N GLN A 117 -7.60 1.19 34.53
CA GLN A 117 -8.24 2.47 34.82
C GLN A 117 -9.75 2.48 34.59
N THR A 118 -10.29 1.54 33.79
CA THR A 118 -11.73 1.43 33.55
C THR A 118 -12.40 0.77 34.76
N PRO A 119 -13.52 1.33 35.28
CA PRO A 119 -14.27 0.70 36.35
C PRO A 119 -14.83 -0.66 35.91
N GLY A 120 -14.70 -1.68 36.77
CA GLY A 120 -14.95 -3.08 36.42
C GLY A 120 -14.58 -4.07 37.54
N PRO A 121 -14.74 -5.39 37.32
CA PRO A 121 -14.44 -6.40 38.35
C PRO A 121 -12.96 -6.45 38.76
N TYR A 122 -12.07 -5.86 37.95
CA TYR A 122 -10.63 -5.75 38.20
C TYR A 122 -10.18 -4.32 38.54
N GLU A 123 -11.14 -3.41 38.77
CA GLU A 123 -10.86 -2.03 39.15
C GLU A 123 -10.10 -2.00 40.48
N ASN A 124 -8.89 -1.44 40.45
CA ASN A 124 -8.20 -1.14 41.69
C ASN A 124 -8.84 0.12 42.30
N LYS A 125 -9.80 -0.09 43.21
CA LYS A 125 -10.54 0.99 43.90
C LYS A 125 -9.62 1.93 44.70
N ASN A 126 -8.42 1.47 45.06
CA ASN A 126 -7.40 2.26 45.72
C ASN A 126 -6.08 2.12 44.93
N PRO A 127 -5.93 2.81 43.79
CA PRO A 127 -4.71 2.72 43.00
C PRO A 127 -3.53 3.20 43.82
N SER A 128 -2.47 2.39 43.88
CA SER A 128 -1.23 2.80 44.52
C SER A 128 -0.56 3.89 43.69
N LYS A 129 0.36 4.65 44.29
CA LYS A 129 1.15 5.65 43.56
C LYS A 129 1.89 4.99 42.37
N ASP A 130 2.39 3.78 42.57
CA ASP A 130 3.09 3.01 41.55
C ASP A 130 2.17 2.60 40.39
N ASP A 131 0.90 2.26 40.67
CA ASP A 131 -0.08 1.95 39.62
C ASP A 131 -0.38 3.18 38.75
N ILE A 132 -0.48 4.36 39.37
CA ILE A 132 -0.71 5.63 38.67
C ILE A 132 0.49 5.97 37.79
N GLU A 133 1.71 5.86 38.32
CA GLU A 133 2.94 6.10 37.57
C GLU A 133 3.11 5.09 36.43
N TYR A 134 2.75 3.83 36.66
CA TYR A 134 2.78 2.79 35.64
C TYR A 134 1.78 3.07 34.51
N CYS A 135 0.53 3.42 34.81
CA CYS A 135 -0.45 3.76 33.79
C CYS A 135 -0.04 5.01 33.00
N ALA A 136 0.51 6.03 33.66
CA ALA A 136 1.07 7.20 32.99
C ALA A 136 2.23 6.83 32.05
N SER A 137 3.05 5.84 32.43
CA SER A 137 4.13 5.33 31.56
C SER A 137 3.58 4.60 30.33
N LEU A 138 2.47 3.85 30.46
CA LEU A 138 1.81 3.17 29.35
C LEU A 138 1.17 4.18 28.39
N GLN A 139 0.49 5.21 28.91
CA GLN A 139 -0.08 6.28 28.11
C GLN A 139 0.97 7.03 27.30
N ARG A 140 2.13 7.34 27.91
CA ARG A 140 3.25 7.97 27.19
C ARG A 140 3.78 7.07 26.07
N GLN A 141 3.94 5.77 26.34
CA GLN A 141 4.38 4.83 25.30
C GLN A 141 3.36 4.70 24.17
N ALA A 142 2.07 4.66 24.49
CA ALA A 142 1.00 4.63 23.50
C ALA A 142 0.99 5.90 22.65
N ALA A 143 1.15 7.08 23.25
CA ALA A 143 1.23 8.35 22.54
C ALA A 143 2.45 8.44 21.60
N VAL A 144 3.63 7.97 22.03
CA VAL A 144 4.82 7.94 21.17
C VAL A 144 4.62 7.00 19.97
N LEU A 145 3.96 5.85 20.19
CA LEU A 145 3.61 4.93 19.10
C LEU A 145 2.55 5.53 18.17
N ASP A 146 1.56 6.20 18.72
CA ASP A 146 0.53 6.92 17.97
C ASP A 146 1.15 7.92 16.99
N ASP A 147 2.01 8.82 17.49
CA ASP A 147 2.73 9.80 16.68
C ASP A 147 3.56 9.13 15.57
N SER A 148 4.26 8.05 15.89
CA SER A 148 5.07 7.29 14.92
C SER A 148 4.23 6.60 13.83
N ILE A 149 3.07 6.07 14.19
CA ILE A 149 2.12 5.46 13.25
C ILE A 149 1.56 6.55 12.33
N LEU A 150 1.08 7.66 12.91
CA LEU A 150 0.52 8.79 12.16
C LEU A 150 1.54 9.42 11.21
N GLU A 151 2.80 9.58 11.62
CA GLU A 151 3.85 10.13 10.74
C GLU A 151 4.08 9.25 9.51
N ARG A 152 4.11 7.92 9.68
CA ARG A 152 4.31 6.99 8.55
C ARG A 152 3.07 6.91 7.66
N ILE A 153 1.88 6.92 8.25
CA ILE A 153 0.62 6.83 7.51
C ILE A 153 0.31 8.11 6.73
N ARG A 154 0.72 9.29 7.23
CA ARG A 154 0.61 10.54 6.45
C ARG A 154 1.39 10.50 5.14
N LYS A 155 2.45 9.70 5.05
CA LYS A 155 3.23 9.49 3.80
C LYS A 155 2.47 8.65 2.77
N TRP A 156 1.32 8.05 3.15
CA TRP A 156 0.46 7.26 2.26
C TRP A 156 -0.65 8.08 1.59
N GLY A 157 -0.89 9.30 2.06
CA GLY A 157 -1.86 10.26 1.52
C GLY A 157 -1.37 10.93 0.25
#